data_AF-K2MMW8-F1
#
_entry.id   AF-K2MMW8-F1
#
_cell.length_a   1.000
_cell.length_b   1.000
_cell.length_c   1.000
_cell.angle_alpha   90.00
_cell.angle_beta   90.00
_cell.angle_gamma   90.00
#
_symmetry.space_group_name_H-M   'P 1'
#
loop_
_entity.id
_entity.type
_entity.pdbx_description
1 polymer ?
#
loop_
_entity_poly.entity_id
_entity_poly.type
_entity_poly.pdbx_seq_one_letter_code
_entity_poly.pdbx_strand_id
1 'polypeptide(L)'
;GSIDIVGCDACDRDTHCYAPGTALASMRNGVCVCVCGSGGHGEACVPVGPSALSPVAATASRVFFREGVTVRSVFVVPAGASEVTLRHVVLDGVSPVLHVPWMARDGVRIVVQNVSLLNGAVLYVMGGGALRGAGLAGSDEGGPVELSVCDVESLNGVLVLTGTFPAGSVLTVTDSLLVAARPTPLVYLPGSRSLLYAPVLVLSGLRLVRSVLVVSDVALVTVMTG
;
A
#
# COMPACT_ATOMS: atom_id res chain seq x y z
N GLY A 1 -19.57 1.28 27.24
CA GLY A 1 -18.75 1.98 26.24
C GLY A 1 -19.65 2.35 25.08
N SER A 2 -19.63 3.62 24.66
CA SER A 2 -20.27 4.04 23.42
C SER A 2 -19.34 3.75 22.24
N ILE A 3 -19.91 3.29 21.13
CA ILE A 3 -19.20 3.19 19.86
C ILE A 3 -19.60 4.44 19.09
N ASP A 4 -18.65 5.35 18.88
CA ASP A 4 -18.87 6.51 18.02
C ASP A 4 -18.68 6.06 16.56
N ILE A 5 -19.77 6.15 15.80
CA ILE A 5 -19.77 5.89 14.36
C ILE A 5 -19.16 7.14 13.71
N VAL A 6 -17.93 7.03 13.22
CA VAL A 6 -17.31 8.05 12.37
C VAL A 6 -18.04 8.04 11.04
N GLY A 7 -18.81 9.09 10.75
CA GLY A 7 -19.52 9.23 9.49
C GLY A 7 -18.56 9.26 8.28
N CYS A 8 -19.03 8.80 7.13
CA CYS A 8 -18.26 8.72 5.87
C CYS A 8 -17.77 10.08 5.31
N ASP A 9 -18.02 11.19 5.99
CA ASP A 9 -17.73 12.57 5.55
C ASP A 9 -16.61 13.25 6.36
N ALA A 10 -15.88 12.50 7.20
CA ALA A 10 -14.75 13.05 7.94
C ALA A 10 -13.48 13.09 7.08
N CYS A 11 -12.96 14.29 6.81
CA CYS A 11 -11.65 14.48 6.17
C CYS A 11 -10.53 14.13 7.15
N ASP A 12 -10.14 12.87 7.10
CA ASP A 12 -9.06 12.32 7.88
C ASP A 12 -7.77 12.21 7.04
N ARG A 13 -6.63 12.59 7.63
CA ARG A 13 -5.34 12.62 6.93
C ARG A 13 -4.81 11.23 6.57
N ASP A 14 -5.29 10.18 7.24
CA ASP A 14 -4.85 8.80 7.04
C ASP A 14 -5.70 8.10 5.97
N THR A 15 -6.88 8.66 5.68
CA THR A 15 -7.81 8.17 4.66
C THR A 15 -7.72 8.96 3.35
N HIS A 16 -7.60 10.29 3.43
CA HIS A 16 -7.69 11.17 2.25
C HIS A 16 -6.37 11.80 1.82
N CYS A 17 -5.33 11.73 2.67
CA CYS A 17 -4.02 12.31 2.42
C CYS A 17 -2.92 11.26 2.61
N TYR A 18 -1.70 11.58 2.18
CA TYR A 18 -0.51 10.80 2.52
C TYR A 18 -0.04 11.18 3.92
N ALA A 19 -0.55 10.48 4.93
CA ALA A 19 -0.30 10.77 6.34
C ALA A 19 1.16 11.11 6.72
N PRO A 20 2.20 10.39 6.22
CA PRO A 20 3.59 10.72 6.57
C PRO A 20 4.08 12.08 6.05
N GLY A 21 3.45 12.62 5.01
CA GLY A 21 3.74 13.93 4.43
C GLY A 21 2.68 14.98 4.75
N THR A 22 1.58 14.63 5.42
CA THR A 22 0.48 15.55 5.74
C THR A 22 0.61 16.10 7.16
N ALA A 23 0.76 17.42 7.25
CA ALA A 23 0.73 18.13 8.53
C ALA A 23 -0.70 18.23 9.08
N LEU A 24 -1.68 18.51 8.21
CA LEU A 24 -3.09 18.67 8.59
C LEU A 24 -4.02 18.24 7.47
N ALA A 25 -5.18 17.66 7.77
CA ALA A 25 -6.27 17.46 6.83
C ALA A 25 -7.54 18.14 7.36
N SER A 26 -8.30 18.79 6.49
CA SER A 26 -9.56 19.46 6.87
C SER A 26 -10.58 19.49 5.74
N MET A 27 -11.87 19.39 6.09
CA MET A 27 -12.95 19.53 5.12
C MET A 27 -13.10 20.99 4.68
N ARG A 28 -13.13 21.22 3.36
CA ARG A 28 -13.46 22.51 2.75
C ARG A 28 -14.42 22.31 1.59
N ASN A 29 -15.61 22.89 1.67
CA ASN A 29 -16.65 22.79 0.63
C ASN A 29 -17.02 21.36 0.21
N GLY A 30 -17.02 20.41 1.16
CA GLY A 30 -17.30 19.00 0.86
C GLY A 30 -16.12 18.22 0.26
N VAL A 31 -14.96 18.86 0.09
CA VAL A 31 -13.71 18.23 -0.39
C VAL A 31 -12.69 18.21 0.73
N CYS A 32 -12.00 17.09 0.90
CA CYS A 32 -10.93 16.97 1.87
C CYS A 32 -9.66 17.66 1.36
N VAL A 33 -9.15 18.63 2.12
CA VAL A 33 -7.96 19.41 1.77
C VAL A 33 -6.81 19.01 2.69
N CYS A 34 -5.69 18.60 2.09
CA CYS A 34 -4.47 18.21 2.78
C CYS A 34 -3.48 19.38 2.80
N VAL A 35 -2.94 19.68 3.97
CA VAL A 35 -1.85 20.62 4.19
C VAL A 35 -0.58 19.83 4.45
N CYS A 36 0.45 20.07 3.64
CA CYS A 36 1.65 19.24 3.64
C CYS A 36 2.66 19.71 4.68
N GLY A 37 3.27 18.74 5.35
CA GLY A 37 4.45 18.94 6.19
C GLY A 37 5.73 18.81 5.37
N SER A 38 6.86 18.75 6.07
CA SER A 38 8.20 18.64 5.47
C SER A 38 8.30 17.41 4.56
N GLY A 39 8.54 17.62 3.26
CA GLY A 39 8.72 16.54 2.27
C GLY A 39 7.44 16.06 1.57
N GLY A 40 6.26 16.45 2.05
CA GLY A 40 4.99 16.20 1.36
C GLY A 40 4.70 17.25 0.29
N HIS A 41 4.26 16.83 -0.89
CA HIS A 41 3.94 17.73 -1.99
C HIS A 41 2.65 17.33 -2.72
N GLY A 42 2.02 18.29 -3.39
CA GLY A 42 0.75 18.13 -4.09
C GLY A 42 -0.46 18.08 -3.13
N GLU A 43 -1.66 17.94 -3.69
CA GLU A 43 -2.93 18.03 -2.94
C GLU A 43 -3.15 16.87 -1.95
N ALA A 44 -2.38 15.79 -2.08
CA ALA A 44 -2.38 14.66 -1.16
C ALA A 44 -1.10 14.57 -0.30
N CYS A 45 -0.19 15.53 -0.40
CA CYS A 45 1.06 15.60 0.38
C CYS A 45 1.98 14.38 0.29
N VAL A 46 2.03 13.77 -0.89
CA VAL A 46 2.86 12.61 -1.17
C VAL A 46 4.36 12.97 -1.15
N PRO A 47 5.25 12.02 -0.82
CA PRO A 47 6.67 12.30 -0.81
C PRO A 47 7.15 12.37 -2.27
N VAL A 48 7.51 13.56 -2.72
CA VAL A 48 8.40 13.66 -3.88
C VAL A 48 9.82 13.72 -3.35
N GLY A 49 10.68 12.85 -3.88
CA GLY A 49 12.10 13.04 -3.71
C GLY A 49 12.54 14.40 -4.28
N PRO A 50 13.78 14.82 -4.04
CA PRO A 50 14.36 15.95 -4.75
C PRO A 50 14.40 15.62 -6.25
N SER A 51 13.32 15.92 -6.94
CA SER A 51 13.26 16.09 -8.38
C SER A 51 12.87 17.53 -8.60
N ALA A 52 13.89 18.37 -8.46
CA ALA A 52 13.94 19.59 -9.22
C ALA A 52 13.56 19.24 -10.66
N LEU A 53 12.59 19.99 -11.16
CA LEU A 53 12.22 20.15 -12.55
C LEU A 53 13.38 19.81 -13.51
N SER A 54 13.25 18.69 -14.22
CA SER A 54 13.88 18.54 -15.53
C SER A 54 12.76 18.15 -16.49
N PRO A 55 12.40 19.01 -17.46
CA PRO A 55 11.39 18.70 -18.49
C PRO A 55 12.01 17.82 -19.57
N VAL A 56 12.73 16.79 -19.14
CA VAL A 56 13.16 15.71 -20.03
C VAL A 56 12.20 14.60 -19.71
N ALA A 57 11.39 14.23 -20.70
CA ALA A 57 10.76 12.94 -20.78
C ALA A 57 11.88 11.89 -20.64
N ALA A 58 12.25 11.58 -19.40
CA ALA A 58 12.98 10.39 -19.11
C ALA A 58 12.01 9.29 -19.53
N THR A 59 12.40 8.52 -20.52
CA THR A 59 11.95 7.15 -20.73
C THR A 59 12.14 6.43 -19.39
N ALA A 60 11.21 6.64 -18.47
CA ALA A 60 11.19 5.96 -17.19
C ALA A 60 11.08 4.48 -17.55
N SER A 61 12.06 3.69 -17.09
CA SER A 61 12.03 2.25 -17.28
C SER A 61 10.67 1.74 -16.86
N ARG A 62 9.95 1.14 -17.80
CA ARG A 62 8.65 0.50 -17.56
C ARG A 62 8.74 -0.62 -16.52
N VAL A 63 9.95 -1.06 -16.20
CA VAL A 63 10.24 -2.15 -15.26
C VAL A 63 11.00 -1.60 -14.05
N PHE A 64 10.43 -1.81 -12.86
CA PHE A 64 11.11 -1.65 -11.58
C PHE A 64 11.45 -3.01 -11.01
N PHE A 65 12.72 -3.22 -10.65
CA PHE A 65 13.20 -4.52 -10.20
C PHE A 65 14.10 -4.38 -8.97
N ARG A 66 13.89 -5.24 -7.97
CA ARG A 66 14.77 -5.43 -6.83
C ARG A 66 15.00 -6.91 -6.61
N GLU A 67 16.26 -7.32 -6.57
CA GLU A 67 16.63 -8.71 -6.33
C GLU A 67 17.81 -8.85 -5.40
N GLY A 68 17.74 -9.82 -4.49
CA GLY A 68 18.87 -10.23 -3.64
C GLY A 68 19.34 -9.14 -2.67
N VAL A 69 18.44 -8.23 -2.26
CA VAL A 69 18.79 -7.06 -1.44
C VAL A 69 18.02 -7.03 -0.12
N THR A 70 18.68 -6.54 0.92
CA THR A 70 18.03 -6.13 2.16
C THR A 70 17.69 -4.64 2.09
N VAL A 71 16.41 -4.33 2.22
CA VAL A 71 15.88 -2.98 2.17
C VAL A 71 15.63 -2.50 3.60
N ARG A 72 16.42 -1.50 4.01
CA ARG A 72 16.30 -0.81 5.31
C ARG A 72 15.80 0.62 5.21
N SER A 73 15.54 1.09 3.99
CA SER A 73 14.93 2.38 3.71
C SER A 73 13.81 2.23 2.69
N VAL A 74 12.79 3.08 2.79
CA VAL A 74 11.66 3.05 1.85
C VAL A 74 12.16 3.37 0.44
N PHE A 75 11.71 2.59 -0.55
CA PHE A 75 11.90 2.88 -1.96
C PHE A 75 10.58 3.32 -2.59
N VAL A 76 10.71 4.10 -3.66
CA VAL A 76 9.56 4.58 -4.45
C VAL A 76 9.62 3.91 -5.81
N VAL A 77 8.50 3.33 -6.23
CA VAL A 77 8.35 2.84 -7.60
C VAL A 77 8.05 4.04 -8.52
N PRO A 78 8.80 4.21 -9.63
CA PRO A 78 8.54 5.30 -10.57
C PRO A 78 7.11 5.27 -11.13
N ALA A 79 6.51 6.44 -11.33
CA ALA A 79 5.24 6.54 -12.02
C ALA A 79 5.36 6.00 -13.46
N GLY A 80 4.33 5.28 -13.93
CA GLY A 80 4.34 4.65 -15.25
C GLY A 80 5.12 3.34 -15.35
N ALA A 81 5.57 2.76 -14.23
CA ALA A 81 6.06 1.38 -14.22
C ALA A 81 4.90 0.42 -14.60
N SER A 82 5.09 -0.39 -15.64
CA SER A 82 4.17 -1.45 -16.05
C SER A 82 4.54 -2.80 -15.42
N GLU A 83 5.75 -2.94 -14.88
CA GLU A 83 6.20 -4.12 -14.17
C GLU A 83 6.97 -3.73 -12.89
N VAL A 84 6.62 -4.38 -11.78
CA VAL A 84 7.28 -4.23 -10.48
C VAL A 84 7.62 -5.61 -9.96
N THR A 85 8.89 -5.88 -9.75
CA THR A 85 9.34 -7.21 -9.34
C THR A 85 10.27 -7.13 -8.14
N LEU A 86 9.89 -7.80 -7.05
CA LEU A 86 10.67 -8.00 -5.84
C LEU A 86 10.97 -9.49 -5.73
N ARG A 87 12.25 -9.88 -5.82
CA ARG A 87 12.70 -11.29 -5.75
C ARG A 87 13.81 -11.48 -4.74
N HIS A 88 13.74 -12.44 -3.82
CA HIS A 88 14.81 -12.63 -2.83
C HIS A 88 15.11 -11.33 -2.04
N VAL A 89 14.06 -10.60 -1.65
CA VAL A 89 14.17 -9.30 -0.97
C VAL A 89 13.87 -9.47 0.51
N VAL A 90 14.68 -8.85 1.37
CA VAL A 90 14.40 -8.77 2.80
C VAL A 90 13.97 -7.35 3.14
N LEU A 91 12.71 -7.17 3.56
CA LEU A 91 12.22 -5.91 4.10
C LEU A 91 12.43 -5.91 5.62
N ASP A 92 13.23 -4.97 6.11
CA ASP A 92 13.68 -4.94 7.51
C ASP A 92 13.23 -3.63 8.17
N GLY A 93 12.12 -3.69 8.93
CA GLY A 93 11.56 -2.54 9.64
C GLY A 93 11.04 -1.39 8.75
N VAL A 94 10.87 -1.66 7.45
CA VAL A 94 10.41 -0.67 6.46
C VAL A 94 8.96 -0.90 6.04
N SER A 95 8.33 0.13 5.50
CA SER A 95 6.94 0.07 5.02
C SER A 95 6.81 0.58 3.58
N PRO A 96 7.31 -0.13 2.55
CA PRO A 96 7.14 0.27 1.16
C PRO A 96 5.67 0.21 0.71
N VAL A 97 5.29 1.15 -0.15
CA VAL A 97 3.95 1.27 -0.71
C VAL A 97 3.99 1.12 -2.22
N LEU A 98 3.31 0.10 -2.74
CA LEU A 98 3.10 -0.14 -4.16
C LEU A 98 1.76 0.49 -4.56
N HIS A 99 1.79 1.72 -5.09
CA HIS A 99 0.60 2.51 -5.42
C HIS A 99 0.12 2.26 -6.86
N VAL A 100 -0.89 1.39 -7.01
CA VAL A 100 -1.41 0.92 -8.30
C VAL A 100 -1.90 2.05 -9.22
N PRO A 101 -2.64 3.09 -8.77
CA PRO A 101 -3.18 4.12 -9.67
C PRO A 101 -2.16 4.87 -10.52
N TRP A 102 -0.90 4.95 -10.10
CA TRP A 102 0.16 5.61 -10.87
C TRP A 102 0.89 4.67 -11.85
N MET A 103 0.70 3.36 -11.67
CA MET A 103 1.31 2.30 -12.47
C MET A 103 0.33 1.74 -13.51
N ALA A 104 -0.93 1.55 -13.13
CA ALA A 104 -1.94 0.85 -13.92
C ALA A 104 -2.66 1.71 -14.98
N ARG A 105 -2.00 2.73 -15.56
CA ARG A 105 -2.60 3.50 -16.69
C ARG A 105 -2.90 2.56 -17.86
N ASP A 106 -1.94 1.71 -18.22
CA ASP A 106 -2.05 0.70 -19.28
C ASP A 106 -2.13 -0.75 -18.73
N GLY A 107 -2.29 -0.88 -17.40
CA GLY A 107 -2.16 -2.15 -16.66
C GLY A 107 -0.77 -2.31 -16.05
N VAL A 108 -0.67 -3.11 -14.98
CA VAL A 108 0.59 -3.34 -14.26
C VAL A 108 0.69 -4.78 -13.77
N ARG A 109 1.88 -5.35 -13.89
CA ARG A 109 2.25 -6.64 -13.31
C ARG A 109 3.14 -6.42 -12.09
N ILE A 110 2.71 -6.93 -10.93
CA ILE A 110 3.45 -6.82 -9.67
C ILE A 110 3.79 -8.23 -9.20
N VAL A 111 5.08 -8.55 -9.14
CA VAL A 111 5.59 -9.85 -8.70
C VAL A 111 6.36 -9.66 -7.39
N VAL A 112 5.95 -10.37 -6.35
CA VAL A 112 6.59 -10.42 -5.04
C VAL A 112 6.88 -11.89 -4.77
N GLN A 113 8.14 -12.29 -4.91
CA GLN A 113 8.56 -13.69 -4.82
C GLN A 113 9.72 -13.86 -3.85
N ASN A 114 9.64 -14.82 -2.94
CA ASN A 114 10.72 -15.09 -1.97
C ASN A 114 11.10 -13.80 -1.23
N VAL A 115 10.12 -13.21 -0.55
CA VAL A 115 10.29 -11.94 0.17
C VAL A 115 10.08 -12.14 1.66
N SER A 116 11.04 -11.68 2.45
CA SER A 116 10.98 -11.77 3.91
C SER A 116 10.57 -10.44 4.54
N LEU A 117 9.53 -10.43 5.36
CA LEU A 117 9.08 -9.27 6.15
C LEU A 117 9.54 -9.43 7.61
N LEU A 118 10.55 -8.66 7.99
CA LEU A 118 11.17 -8.74 9.33
C LEU A 118 10.99 -7.45 10.12
N ASN A 119 11.10 -7.55 11.44
CA ASN A 119 11.16 -6.41 12.35
C ASN A 119 9.99 -5.43 12.20
N GLY A 120 8.77 -5.94 11.96
CA GLY A 120 7.60 -5.08 11.78
C GLY A 120 7.44 -4.52 10.37
N ALA A 121 8.19 -5.02 9.38
CA ALA A 121 8.06 -4.56 8.01
C ALA A 121 6.65 -4.80 7.46
N VAL A 122 6.17 -3.83 6.67
CA VAL A 122 4.83 -3.88 6.08
C VAL A 122 4.91 -3.68 4.58
N LEU A 123 4.38 -4.62 3.81
CA LEU A 123 4.25 -4.46 2.37
C LEU A 123 2.83 -4.00 2.04
N TYR A 124 2.69 -2.75 1.60
CA TYR A 124 1.40 -2.21 1.17
C TYR A 124 1.25 -2.34 -0.35
N VAL A 125 0.15 -2.93 -0.79
CA VAL A 125 -0.34 -2.83 -2.16
C VAL A 125 -1.65 -2.06 -2.14
N MET A 126 -1.61 -0.84 -2.68
CA MET A 126 -2.70 0.12 -2.59
C MET A 126 -3.33 0.34 -3.96
N GLY A 127 -4.60 -0.04 -4.09
CA GLY A 127 -5.48 0.27 -5.21
C GLY A 127 -5.95 1.73 -5.24
N GLY A 128 -6.68 2.10 -6.29
CA GLY A 128 -7.33 3.40 -6.43
C GLY A 128 -8.53 3.60 -5.50
N GLY A 129 -9.10 4.80 -5.48
CA GLY A 129 -10.30 5.08 -4.68
C GLY A 129 -10.09 5.22 -3.17
N ALA A 130 -8.90 4.92 -2.62
CA ALA A 130 -8.51 5.40 -1.30
C ALA A 130 -8.38 6.95 -1.31
N LEU A 131 -7.91 7.51 -2.42
CA LEU A 131 -7.79 8.96 -2.64
C LEU A 131 -9.05 9.52 -3.32
N ARG A 132 -10.14 9.74 -2.57
CA ARG A 132 -11.39 10.30 -3.12
C ARG A 132 -11.41 11.83 -3.30
N GLY A 133 -10.25 12.50 -3.33
CA GLY A 133 -10.15 13.97 -3.33
C GLY A 133 -9.29 14.61 -4.41
N ALA A 134 -8.46 13.85 -5.14
CA ALA A 134 -7.75 14.40 -6.30
C ALA A 134 -8.69 14.28 -7.50
N GLY A 135 -9.03 15.40 -8.14
CA GLY A 135 -9.90 15.48 -9.32
C GLY A 135 -9.39 14.77 -10.58
N LEU A 136 -8.63 13.68 -10.44
CA LEU A 136 -8.58 12.64 -11.45
C LEU A 136 -9.95 11.96 -11.40
N ALA A 137 -10.86 12.49 -12.21
CA ALA A 137 -12.11 11.84 -12.58
C ALA A 137 -11.89 10.33 -12.58
N GLY A 138 -12.71 9.63 -11.79
CA GLY A 138 -12.70 8.18 -11.73
C GLY A 138 -12.86 7.65 -13.13
N SER A 139 -11.74 7.37 -13.76
CA SER A 139 -11.73 6.63 -14.98
C SER A 139 -11.56 5.19 -14.56
N ASP A 140 -12.64 4.43 -14.73
CA ASP A 140 -12.58 2.98 -14.88
C ASP A 140 -11.66 2.56 -16.07
N GLU A 141 -10.94 3.48 -16.74
CA GLU A 141 -9.91 3.23 -17.76
C GLU A 141 -8.50 2.98 -17.19
N GLY A 142 -8.37 2.48 -15.96
CA GLY A 142 -7.12 1.84 -15.54
C GLY A 142 -7.04 0.43 -16.12
N GLY A 143 -5.91 0.05 -16.72
CA GLY A 143 -5.69 -1.33 -17.15
C GLY A 143 -5.67 -2.31 -15.96
N PRO A 144 -5.89 -3.61 -16.21
CA PRO A 144 -5.97 -4.62 -15.16
C PRO A 144 -4.63 -4.76 -14.41
N VAL A 145 -4.73 -5.17 -13.15
CA VAL A 145 -3.57 -5.45 -12.29
C VAL A 145 -3.39 -6.95 -12.17
N GLU A 146 -2.19 -7.44 -12.45
CA GLU A 146 -1.78 -8.80 -12.11
C GLU A 146 -0.83 -8.71 -10.90
N LEU A 147 -1.34 -8.99 -9.71
CA LEU A 147 -0.54 -9.10 -8.48
C LEU A 147 -0.27 -10.57 -8.20
N SER A 148 1.01 -10.93 -8.11
CA SER A 148 1.46 -12.24 -7.67
C SER A 148 2.36 -12.10 -6.45
N VAL A 149 1.87 -12.58 -5.31
CA VAL A 149 2.61 -12.70 -4.06
C VAL A 149 2.82 -14.20 -3.82
N CYS A 150 4.05 -14.66 -3.86
CA CYS A 150 4.42 -16.07 -3.74
C CYS A 150 5.62 -16.20 -2.81
N ASP A 151 5.64 -17.20 -1.95
CA ASP A 151 6.80 -17.47 -1.09
C ASP A 151 7.16 -16.24 -0.22
N VAL A 152 6.16 -15.62 0.40
CA VAL A 152 6.38 -14.53 1.36
C VAL A 152 6.44 -15.09 2.75
N GLU A 153 7.57 -14.86 3.41
CA GLU A 153 7.79 -15.22 4.80
C GLU A 153 7.71 -13.97 5.66
N SER A 154 6.90 -13.99 6.71
CA SER A 154 6.77 -12.85 7.60
C SER A 154 6.96 -13.27 9.05
N LEU A 155 7.83 -12.53 9.76
CA LEU A 155 7.99 -12.63 11.21
C LEU A 155 7.67 -11.27 11.83
N ASN A 156 6.47 -11.15 12.39
CA ASN A 156 5.87 -9.91 12.87
C ASN A 156 5.75 -8.84 11.78
N GLY A 157 5.80 -9.21 10.50
CA GLY A 157 5.50 -8.29 9.40
C GLY A 157 4.04 -8.41 8.97
N VAL A 158 3.64 -7.56 8.04
CA VAL A 158 2.25 -7.52 7.57
C VAL A 158 2.20 -7.33 6.06
N LEU A 159 1.39 -8.14 5.38
CA LEU A 159 0.98 -7.88 4.01
C LEU A 159 -0.37 -7.16 4.02
N VAL A 160 -0.45 -5.99 3.40
CA VAL A 160 -1.66 -5.17 3.37
C VAL A 160 -2.13 -4.99 1.93
N LEU A 161 -3.34 -5.43 1.63
CA LEU A 161 -4.06 -5.12 0.40
C LEU A 161 -5.17 -4.14 0.73
N THR A 162 -5.17 -2.96 0.08
CA THR A 162 -6.15 -1.92 0.37
C THR A 162 -6.63 -1.18 -0.86
N GLY A 163 -7.87 -0.68 -0.83
CA GLY A 163 -8.47 0.16 -1.87
C GLY A 163 -9.14 -0.59 -3.03
N THR A 164 -9.40 0.14 -4.11
CA THR A 164 -10.12 -0.34 -5.31
C THR A 164 -9.14 -0.76 -6.39
N PHE A 165 -9.26 -2.00 -6.86
CA PHE A 165 -8.46 -2.48 -7.99
C PHE A 165 -9.26 -2.34 -9.30
N PRO A 166 -8.62 -1.98 -10.43
CA PRO A 166 -9.26 -1.90 -11.74
C PRO A 166 -9.98 -3.20 -12.12
N ALA A 167 -10.95 -3.10 -13.02
CA ALA A 167 -11.70 -4.27 -13.44
C ALA A 167 -10.84 -5.27 -14.22
N GLY A 168 -11.09 -6.56 -14.04
CA GLY A 168 -10.27 -7.62 -14.65
C GLY A 168 -8.93 -7.85 -13.94
N SER A 169 -8.74 -7.27 -12.75
CA SER A 169 -7.52 -7.52 -11.96
C SER A 169 -7.52 -8.92 -11.35
N VAL A 170 -6.34 -9.52 -11.27
CA VAL A 170 -6.11 -10.82 -10.64
C VAL A 170 -5.06 -10.62 -9.55
N LEU A 171 -5.46 -10.84 -8.31
CA LEU A 171 -4.59 -10.75 -7.14
C LEU A 171 -4.39 -12.15 -6.59
N THR A 172 -3.15 -12.59 -6.45
CA THR A 172 -2.82 -13.93 -5.97
C THR A 172 -1.84 -13.83 -4.80
N VAL A 173 -2.13 -14.58 -3.74
CA VAL A 173 -1.25 -14.78 -2.59
C VAL A 173 -1.12 -16.28 -2.39
N THR A 174 0.05 -16.84 -2.68
CA THR A 174 0.31 -18.27 -2.59
C THR A 174 1.56 -18.61 -1.80
N ASP A 175 1.62 -19.84 -1.29
CA ASP A 175 2.83 -20.44 -0.72
C ASP A 175 3.53 -19.57 0.33
N SER A 176 2.75 -18.84 1.14
CA SER A 176 3.26 -17.80 2.03
C SER A 176 3.10 -18.19 3.50
N LEU A 177 4.11 -17.94 4.32
CA LEU A 177 4.10 -18.19 5.75
C LEU A 177 4.11 -16.86 6.50
N LEU A 178 2.99 -16.47 7.09
CA LEU A 178 2.85 -15.22 7.80
C LEU A 178 2.69 -15.47 9.30
N VAL A 179 3.71 -15.11 10.07
CA VAL A 179 3.82 -15.38 11.50
C VAL A 179 3.78 -14.07 12.29
N ALA A 180 2.89 -13.99 13.28
CA ALA A 180 2.92 -12.95 14.30
C ALA A 180 3.20 -13.57 15.67
N ALA A 181 4.41 -13.33 16.17
CA ALA A 181 4.88 -13.78 17.48
C ALA A 181 4.84 -12.66 18.54
N ARG A 182 4.66 -11.41 18.12
CA ARG A 182 4.57 -10.23 18.98
C ARG A 182 3.49 -9.29 18.43
N PRO A 183 2.80 -8.53 19.30
CA PRO A 183 1.93 -7.47 18.86
C PRO A 183 2.72 -6.47 18.03
N THR A 184 2.24 -6.19 16.82
CA THR A 184 2.78 -5.13 15.98
C THR A 184 1.82 -3.94 16.05
N PRO A 185 2.33 -2.73 16.35
CA PRO A 185 1.50 -1.55 16.24
C PRO A 185 1.13 -1.36 14.77
N LEU A 186 -0.11 -1.71 14.40
CA LEU A 186 -0.67 -1.30 13.13
C LEU A 186 -0.94 0.19 13.19
N VAL A 187 -0.08 0.97 12.55
CA VAL A 187 -0.23 2.42 12.44
C VAL A 187 -1.41 2.80 11.51
N TYR A 188 -2.09 1.85 10.86
CA TYR A 188 -2.98 2.12 9.73
C TYR A 188 -4.46 1.70 9.89
N LEU A 189 -4.94 1.42 11.11
CA LEU A 189 -6.38 1.21 11.40
C LEU A 189 -6.95 2.41 12.19
N PRO A 190 -7.74 3.30 11.57
CA PRO A 190 -8.35 4.45 12.25
C PRO A 190 -9.24 4.01 13.41
N GLY A 191 -9.19 4.72 14.55
CA GLY A 191 -10.03 4.45 15.73
C GLY A 191 -9.52 3.36 16.69
N SER A 192 -8.43 2.68 16.35
CA SER A 192 -7.81 1.68 17.21
C SER A 192 -6.99 2.37 18.31
N ARG A 193 -7.61 2.74 19.44
CA ARG A 193 -6.85 2.92 20.69
C ARG A 193 -5.99 1.67 20.85
N SER A 194 -4.66 1.84 20.91
CA SER A 194 -3.61 0.83 21.20
C SER A 194 -4.16 -0.53 21.65
N LEU A 195 -4.68 -1.32 20.72
CA LEU A 195 -5.08 -2.70 20.94
C LEU A 195 -3.95 -3.53 20.35
N LEU A 196 -3.40 -4.43 21.16
CA LEU A 196 -2.28 -5.30 20.81
C LEU A 196 -2.76 -6.31 19.75
N TYR A 197 -2.79 -5.90 18.49
CA TYR A 197 -3.08 -6.79 17.38
C TYR A 197 -1.78 -7.44 16.88
N ALA A 198 -1.90 -8.68 16.43
CA ALA A 198 -0.83 -9.47 15.83
C ALA A 198 -1.24 -9.87 14.40
N PRO A 199 -1.54 -8.89 13.52
CA PRO A 199 -2.00 -9.15 12.16
C PRO A 199 -0.85 -9.73 11.32
N VAL A 200 -1.25 -10.44 10.29
CA VAL A 200 -0.34 -11.11 9.35
C VAL A 200 -0.69 -10.75 7.90
N LEU A 201 -2.00 -10.74 7.60
CA LEU A 201 -2.58 -10.27 6.35
C LEU A 201 -3.75 -9.32 6.67
N VAL A 202 -3.77 -8.15 6.04
CA VAL A 202 -4.84 -7.16 6.20
C VAL A 202 -5.47 -6.88 4.85
N LEU A 203 -6.78 -7.06 4.77
CA LEU A 203 -7.62 -6.68 3.62
C LEU A 203 -8.50 -5.51 4.07
N SER A 204 -8.21 -4.31 3.60
CA SER A 204 -8.90 -3.09 4.08
C SER A 204 -9.56 -2.34 2.93
N GLY A 205 -10.87 -2.05 3.04
CA GLY A 205 -11.60 -1.28 2.03
C GLY A 205 -11.46 -1.84 0.60
N LEU A 206 -11.27 -3.16 0.45
CA LEU A 206 -11.03 -3.76 -0.85
C LEU A 206 -12.29 -3.73 -1.72
N ARG A 207 -12.17 -3.16 -2.92
CA ARG A 207 -13.21 -3.18 -3.95
C ARG A 207 -12.69 -3.89 -5.20
N LEU A 208 -13.24 -5.07 -5.46
CA LEU A 208 -12.90 -5.94 -6.59
C LEU A 208 -14.11 -6.01 -7.54
N VAL A 209 -14.02 -5.35 -8.71
CA VAL A 209 -15.11 -5.33 -9.70
C VAL A 209 -14.71 -6.17 -10.90
N ARG A 210 -15.35 -7.31 -11.15
CA ARG A 210 -14.90 -8.27 -12.18
C ARG A 210 -13.42 -8.65 -12.01
N SER A 211 -12.99 -8.73 -10.75
CA SER A 211 -11.61 -9.01 -10.36
C SER A 211 -11.61 -10.16 -9.35
N VAL A 212 -10.50 -10.88 -9.26
CA VAL A 212 -10.39 -12.07 -8.41
C VAL A 212 -9.25 -11.88 -7.42
N LEU A 213 -9.49 -12.25 -6.16
CA LEU A 213 -8.45 -12.45 -5.16
C LEU A 213 -8.38 -13.95 -4.84
N VAL A 214 -7.21 -14.53 -5.05
CA VAL A 214 -6.90 -15.93 -4.73
C VAL A 214 -5.92 -15.95 -3.57
N VAL A 215 -6.26 -16.70 -2.52
CA VAL A 215 -5.36 -16.99 -1.39
C VAL A 215 -5.30 -18.51 -1.28
N SER A 216 -4.13 -19.10 -1.56
CA SER A 216 -3.91 -20.55 -1.58
C SER A 216 -2.64 -20.89 -0.82
N ASP A 217 -2.60 -22.00 -0.10
CA ASP A 217 -1.36 -22.47 0.54
C ASP A 217 -0.67 -21.41 1.43
N VAL A 218 -1.47 -20.56 2.09
CA VAL A 218 -1.00 -19.54 3.01
C VAL A 218 -1.17 -20.02 4.45
N ALA A 219 -0.07 -20.11 5.19
CA ALA A 219 -0.08 -20.40 6.61
C ALA A 219 -0.09 -19.11 7.43
N LEU A 220 -1.16 -18.89 8.19
CA LEU A 220 -1.29 -17.76 9.12
C LEU A 220 -1.07 -18.29 10.55
N VAL A 221 0.01 -17.85 11.21
CA VAL A 221 0.40 -18.36 12.52
C VAL A 221 0.48 -17.22 13.52
N THR A 222 -0.23 -17.33 14.63
CA THR A 222 -0.08 -16.41 15.76
C THR A 222 0.49 -17.16 16.95
N VAL A 223 1.65 -16.74 17.43
CA VAL A 223 2.32 -17.30 18.62
C VAL A 223 2.26 -16.25 19.72
N MET A 224 1.25 -16.32 20.58
CA MET A 224 1.21 -15.46 21.77
C MET A 224 2.05 -16.09 22.87
N THR A 225 3.26 -15.57 23.10
CA THR A 225 3.98 -15.83 24.35
C THR A 225 3.38 -14.94 25.42
N GLY A 226 2.68 -15.55 26.38
CA GLY A 226 2.09 -14.86 27.54
C GLY A 226 3.12 -14.26 28.49
#